data_AF-A0A4Y9QLC5-F1
#
_entry.id   AF-A0A4Y9QLC5-F1
#
_cell.length_a   1.000
_cell.length_b   1.000
_cell.length_c   1.000
_cell.angle_alpha   90.00
_cell.angle_beta   90.00
_cell.angle_gamma   90.00
#
_symmetry.space_group_name_H-M   'P 1'
#
loop_
_entity.id
_entity.type
_entity.pdbx_description
1 polymer ?
#
loop_
_entity_poly.entity_id
_entity_poly.type
_entity_poly.pdbx_seq_one_letter_code
_entity_poly.pdbx_strand_id
1 'polypeptide(L)'
;MVKFLIIVLGVGWLLGQLIRYFLRSKLAKFAAQVQEMEREQRRAQQAQSRSKDDVNVDYIPKDHQKKRQKDIEGGEYVDFEEVKE
;
A
#
# COMPACT_ATOMS: atom_id res chain seq x y z
N MET A 1 -14.08 49.62 23.09
CA MET A 1 -13.14 48.53 23.44
C MET A 1 -13.83 47.20 23.69
N VAL A 2 -14.74 47.06 24.66
CA VAL A 2 -15.42 45.77 24.96
C VAL A 2 -16.17 45.18 23.76
N LYS A 3 -16.85 46.04 22.99
CA LYS A 3 -17.54 45.65 21.73
C LYS A 3 -16.60 44.97 20.72
N PHE A 4 -15.35 45.45 20.63
CA PHE A 4 -14.34 44.90 19.74
C PHE A 4 -13.83 43.54 20.24
N LEU A 5 -13.62 43.39 21.55
CA LEU A 5 -13.22 42.10 22.15
C LEU A 5 -14.28 41.02 21.91
N ILE A 6 -15.56 41.35 22.03
CA ILE A 6 -16.66 40.40 21.75
C ILE A 6 -16.65 39.96 20.29
N ILE A 7 -16.46 40.90 19.36
CA ILE A 7 -16.38 40.60 17.93
C ILE A 7 -15.17 39.70 17.63
N VAL A 8 -13.99 40.01 18.18
CA VAL A 8 -12.78 39.21 17.99
C VAL A 8 -12.93 37.81 18.58
N LEU A 9 -13.53 37.67 19.77
CA LEU A 9 -13.78 36.38 20.38
C LEU A 9 -14.80 35.56 19.57
N GLY A 10 -15.89 36.19 19.11
CA GLY A 10 -16.90 35.52 18.27
C GLY A 10 -16.33 35.06 16.93
N VAL A 11 -15.62 35.94 16.23
CA VAL A 11 -14.99 35.64 14.94
C VAL A 11 -13.86 34.63 15.11
N GLY A 12 -13.03 34.77 16.15
CA GLY A 12 -11.96 33.82 16.46
C GLY A 12 -12.49 32.41 16.78
N TRP A 13 -13.60 32.32 17.52
CA TRP A 13 -14.28 31.05 17.77
C TRP A 13 -14.84 30.43 16.48
N LEU A 14 -15.48 31.24 15.64
CA LEU A 14 -16.03 30.80 14.36
C LEU A 14 -14.94 30.33 13.38
N LEU A 15 -13.83 31.08 13.29
CA LEU A 15 -12.67 30.74 12.47
C LEU A 15 -11.98 29.48 12.97
N GLY A 16 -11.82 29.32 14.28
CA GLY A 16 -11.26 28.09 14.86
C GLY A 16 -12.10 26.86 14.52
N GLN A 17 -13.42 26.99 14.52
CA GLN A 17 -14.34 25.92 14.13
C GLN A 17 -14.21 25.59 12.63
N LEU A 18 -14.17 26.60 11.76
CA LEU A 18 -13.97 26.44 10.32
C LEU A 18 -12.63 25.76 9.99
N ILE A 19 -11.54 26.21 10.62
CA ILE A 19 -10.21 25.62 10.47
C ILE A 19 -10.21 24.15 10.89
N ARG A 20 -10.87 23.81 12.00
CA ARG A 20 -10.97 22.42 12.48
C ARG A 20 -11.66 21.50 11.47
N TYR A 21 -12.76 21.94 10.86
CA TYR A 21 -13.44 21.17 9.82
C TYR A 21 -12.62 21.09 8.53
N PHE A 22 -12.02 22.21 8.12
CA PHE A 22 -11.20 22.28 6.91
C PHE A 22 -9.97 21.37 7.00
N LEU A 23 -9.23 21.44 8.11
CA LEU A 23 -8.05 20.61 8.35
C LEU A 23 -8.40 19.12 8.33
N ARG A 24 -9.49 18.69 8.98
CA ARG A 24 -9.93 17.29 8.94
C ARG A 24 -10.12 16.77 7.50
N SER A 25 -10.71 17.58 6.63
CA SER A 25 -10.96 17.18 5.24
C SER A 25 -9.70 17.08 4.38
N LYS A 26 -8.74 18.00 4.57
CA LYS A 26 -7.49 18.05 3.79
C LYS A 26 -6.44 17.07 4.33
N LEU A 27 -6.33 16.95 5.65
CA LEU A 27 -5.45 15.97 6.31
C LEU A 27 -5.85 14.55 5.96
N ALA A 28 -7.14 14.23 5.85
CA ALA A 28 -7.58 12.91 5.42
C ALA A 28 -7.10 12.57 4.00
N LYS A 29 -7.18 13.52 3.07
CA LYS A 29 -6.68 13.35 1.70
C LYS A 29 -5.16 13.24 1.66
N PHE A 30 -4.47 14.06 2.45
CA PHE A 30 -3.01 14.02 2.55
C PHE A 30 -2.52 12.71 3.19
N ALA A 31 -3.18 12.25 4.26
CA ALA A 31 -2.86 10.97 4.90
C ALA A 31 -3.09 9.79 3.94
N ALA A 32 -4.17 9.82 3.15
CA ALA A 32 -4.40 8.81 2.11
C ALA A 32 -3.25 8.80 1.08
N GLN A 33 -2.84 9.97 0.59
CA GLN A 33 -1.77 10.11 -0.39
C GLN A 33 -0.39 9.68 0.18
N VAL A 34 -0.09 10.03 1.43
CA VAL A 34 1.14 9.59 2.12
C VAL A 34 1.15 8.08 2.31
N GLN A 35 0.01 7.50 2.68
CA GLN A 35 -0.11 6.05 2.88
C GLN A 35 0.08 5.27 1.58
N GLU A 36 -0.37 5.79 0.44
CA GLU A 36 -0.13 5.22 -0.89
C GLU A 36 1.36 5.27 -1.26
N MET A 37 2.02 6.42 -1.08
CA MET A 37 3.47 6.55 -1.32
C MET A 37 4.30 5.66 -0.40
N GLU A 38 3.93 5.53 0.88
CA GLU A 38 4.64 4.66 1.82
C GLU A 38 4.50 3.18 1.43
N ARG A 39 3.32 2.75 0.97
CA ARG A 39 3.11 1.38 0.47
C ARG A 39 3.96 1.10 -0.76
N GLU A 40 4.04 2.05 -1.69
CA GLU A 40 4.86 1.91 -2.89
C GLU A 40 6.36 1.88 -2.55
N GLN A 41 6.80 2.71 -1.62
CA GLN A 41 8.19 2.72 -1.16
C GLN A 41 8.56 1.43 -0.41
N ARG A 42 7.66 0.89 0.42
CA ARG A 42 7.86 -0.42 1.07
C ARG A 42 7.93 -1.56 0.04
N ARG A 43 7.11 -1.51 -1.01
CA ARG A 43 7.15 -2.50 -2.11
C ARG A 43 8.46 -2.43 -2.89
N ALA A 44 8.98 -1.22 -3.14
CA ALA A 44 10.27 -1.01 -3.80
C ALA A 44 11.46 -1.48 -2.96
N GLN A 45 11.46 -1.21 -1.64
CA GLN A 45 12.51 -1.68 -0.74
C GLN A 45 12.53 -3.21 -0.63
N GLN A 46 11.35 -3.84 -0.57
CA GLN A 46 11.24 -5.29 -0.54
C GLN A 46 11.63 -5.96 -1.87
N ALA A 47 11.51 -5.25 -3.00
CA ALA A 47 12.02 -5.70 -4.28
C ALA A 47 13.56 -5.62 -4.39
N GLN A 48 14.20 -4.66 -3.72
CA GLN A 48 15.66 -4.54 -3.69
C GLN A 48 16.34 -5.55 -2.77
N SER A 49 15.65 -6.04 -1.73
CA SER A 49 16.22 -6.99 -0.77
C SER A 49 16.04 -8.47 -1.17
N ARG A 50 15.43 -8.77 -2.31
CA ARG A 50 15.18 -10.15 -2.78
C ARG A 50 16.29 -10.64 -3.70
N SER A 51 16.66 -11.91 -3.54
CA SER A 51 17.65 -12.61 -4.37
C SER A 51 17.19 -12.65 -5.83
N LYS A 52 18.17 -12.64 -6.75
CA LYS A 52 17.97 -12.56 -8.21
C LYS A 52 17.12 -13.70 -8.80
N ASP A 53 16.92 -14.77 -8.02
CA ASP A 53 16.22 -16.00 -8.41
C ASP A 53 14.78 -16.10 -7.85
N ASP A 54 14.28 -15.10 -7.11
CA ASP A 54 12.93 -15.13 -6.53
C ASP A 54 11.88 -14.56 -7.51
N VAL A 55 10.92 -15.40 -7.92
CA VAL A 55 9.86 -15.04 -8.88
C VAL A 55 8.71 -14.35 -8.16
N ASN A 56 8.51 -13.06 -8.42
CA ASN A 56 7.38 -12.30 -7.87
C ASN A 56 6.09 -12.58 -8.65
N VAL A 57 5.13 -13.26 -8.01
CA VAL A 57 3.78 -13.49 -8.58
C VAL A 57 2.81 -12.46 -8.01
N ASP A 58 2.42 -11.47 -8.83
CA ASP A 58 1.57 -10.37 -8.39
C ASP A 58 0.11 -10.75 -8.10
N TYR A 59 -0.38 -11.84 -8.70
CA TYR A 59 -1.75 -12.29 -8.49
C TYR A 59 -1.89 -13.79 -8.75
N ILE A 60 -2.39 -14.52 -7.74
CA ILE A 60 -2.77 -15.92 -7.87
C ILE A 60 -4.30 -15.98 -7.74
N PRO A 61 -5.04 -16.32 -8.81
CA PRO A 61 -6.48 -16.45 -8.76
C PRO A 61 -6.90 -17.48 -7.70
N LYS A 62 -8.00 -17.22 -6.98
CA LYS A 62 -8.45 -18.04 -5.84
C LYS A 62 -8.68 -19.51 -6.21
N ASP A 63 -9.11 -19.76 -7.44
CA ASP A 63 -9.37 -21.12 -7.96
C ASP A 63 -8.08 -21.95 -8.12
N HIS A 64 -6.93 -21.28 -8.29
CA HIS A 64 -5.63 -21.92 -8.44
C HIS A 64 -4.90 -22.12 -7.10
N GLN A 65 -5.27 -21.38 -6.04
CA GLN A 65 -4.68 -21.56 -4.71
C GLN A 65 -5.01 -22.93 -4.10
N LYS A 66 -6.22 -23.44 -4.33
CA LYS A 66 -6.64 -24.78 -3.86
C LYS A 66 -5.92 -25.93 -4.56
N LYS A 67 -5.49 -25.75 -5.82
CA LYS A 67 -4.73 -26.77 -6.57
C LYS A 67 -3.30 -26.92 -6.07
N ARG A 68 -2.71 -25.85 -5.53
CA ARG A 68 -1.32 -25.85 -5.04
C ARG A 68 -1.16 -26.49 -3.65
N GLN A 69 -2.23 -26.54 -2.84
CA GLN A 69 -2.25 -27.26 -1.56
C GLN A 69 -2.32 -28.78 -1.72
N LYS A 70 -2.71 -29.27 -2.90
CA LYS A 70 -2.64 -30.70 -3.21
C LYS A 70 -1.27 -30.95 -3.82
N ASP A 71 -0.34 -31.37 -2.98
CA ASP A 71 0.92 -32.06 -3.29
C ASP A 71 1.27 -32.11 -4.77
N ILE A 72 1.91 -31.06 -5.27
CA ILE A 72 2.73 -31.18 -6.49
C ILE A 72 4.07 -31.75 -6.01
N GLU A 73 4.07 -33.03 -5.66
CA GLU A 73 5.30 -33.82 -5.62
C GLU A 73 5.82 -33.85 -7.05
N GLY A 74 6.95 -33.18 -7.28
CA GLY A 74 7.58 -33.13 -8.59
C GLY A 74 7.73 -34.54 -9.14
N GLY A 75 7.24 -34.75 -10.36
CA GLY A 75 7.42 -36.03 -11.05
C GLY A 75 8.91 -36.35 -11.23
N GLU A 76 9.21 -37.63 -11.42
CA GLU A 76 10.55 -38.09 -11.69
C GLU A 76 11.00 -37.57 -13.07
N TYR A 77 11.99 -36.67 -13.07
CA TYR A 77 12.58 -36.18 -14.32
C TYR A 77 13.49 -37.29 -14.85
N VAL A 78 13.23 -37.71 -16.09
CA VAL A 78 14.11 -38.66 -16.80
C VAL A 78 15.16 -37.83 -17.54
N ASP A 79 16.42 -37.99 -17.13
CA ASP A 79 17.55 -37.42 -17.87
C ASP A 79 17.62 -38.08 -19.24
N PHE A 80 17.38 -37.31 -20.30
CA PHE A 80 17.57 -37.79 -21.66
C PHE A 80 19.05 -37.63 -22.03
N GLU A 81 19.68 -38.71 -22.52
CA GLU A 81 20.97 -38.59 -23.18
C GLU A 81 20.75 -38.04 -24.59
N GLU A 82 21.32 -36.87 -24.87
CA GLU A 82 21.31 -36.26 -26.18
C GLU A 82 22.17 -37.09 -27.15
N VAL A 83 21.53 -37.87 -28.03
CA VAL A 83 22.24 -38.59 -29.10
C VAL A 83 22.67 -37.57 -30.15
N LYS A 84 23.97 -37.30 -30.22
CA LYS A 84 24.56 -36.52 -31.32
C LYS A 84 24.72 -37.43 -32.53
N GLU A 85 24.05 -37.10 -33.63
CA GLU A 85 24.35 -37.63 -34.97
C GLU A 85 25.68 -37.08 -35.50
#